data_AF-A0A069D661-F1
#
_entry.id   AF-A0A069D661-F1
#
_cell.length_a   1.000
_cell.length_b   1.000
_cell.length_c   1.000
_cell.angle_alpha   90.00
_cell.angle_beta   90.00
_cell.angle_gamma   90.00
#
_symmetry.space_group_name_H-M   'P 1'
#
loop_
_entity.id
_entity.type
_entity.pdbx_description
1 polymer ?
#
loop_
_entity_poly.entity_id
_entity_poly.type
_entity_poly.pdbx_seq_one_letter_code
_entity_poly.pdbx_strand_id
1 'polypeptide(L)'
;MTFTTRFNQLQTDIIANITAITNRPDGWLPHTVFVEEEDEDRSGAGTPVYKKYQLIDFKPDGSCTLRDTKTGEDETDRHLSEINIDWLMTLYGYYQDLSEEREALNTDPYNNPLEHSLRLLLDVACLEITRFEESETYNQCVKALASSEEKELSVFLYPLDCFERNATNKEIIYDWESEVEYEIPTRKLTPDEFAAECNDEMFADQVYWVRFIKY
;
A
#
# COMPACT_ATOMS: atom_id res chain seq x y z
N MET A 1 -22.78 -31.03 17.52
CA MET A 1 -23.31 -29.83 16.81
C MET A 1 -23.99 -30.30 15.54
N THR A 2 -25.19 -29.81 15.24
CA THR A 2 -25.89 -30.12 13.98
C THR A 2 -25.43 -29.17 12.86
N PHE A 3 -25.70 -29.55 11.61
CA PHE A 3 -25.41 -28.71 10.45
C PHE A 3 -26.10 -27.35 10.54
N THR A 4 -27.38 -27.32 10.93
CA THR A 4 -28.16 -26.09 11.14
C THR A 4 -27.52 -25.17 12.19
N THR A 5 -27.01 -25.72 13.29
CA THR A 5 -26.30 -24.89 14.29
C THR A 5 -25.06 -24.23 13.72
N ARG A 6 -24.27 -24.96 12.90
CA ARG A 6 -23.08 -24.40 12.26
C ARG A 6 -23.43 -23.33 11.23
N PHE A 7 -24.48 -23.56 10.45
CA PHE A 7 -24.97 -22.60 9.47
C PHE A 7 -25.43 -21.29 10.13
N ASN A 8 -26.26 -21.38 11.17
CA ASN A 8 -26.75 -20.21 11.90
C ASN A 8 -25.61 -19.44 12.59
N GLN A 9 -24.61 -20.17 13.11
CA GLN A 9 -23.42 -19.53 13.69
C GLN A 9 -22.64 -18.76 12.63
N LEU A 10 -22.38 -19.37 11.48
CA LEU A 10 -21.67 -18.72 10.38
C LEU A 10 -22.40 -17.45 9.90
N GLN A 11 -23.72 -17.51 9.78
CA GLN A 11 -24.52 -16.35 9.41
C GLN A 11 -24.43 -15.23 10.46
N THR A 12 -24.43 -15.59 11.75
CA THR A 12 -24.28 -14.61 12.84
C THR A 12 -22.89 -13.97 12.80
N ASP A 13 -21.85 -14.77 12.60
CA ASP A 13 -20.46 -14.31 12.59
C ASP A 13 -20.20 -13.36 11.40
N ILE A 14 -20.70 -13.68 10.20
CA ILE A 14 -20.53 -12.81 9.03
C ILE A 14 -21.28 -11.48 9.20
N ILE A 15 -22.49 -11.49 9.79
CA ILE A 15 -23.24 -10.27 10.08
C ILE A 15 -22.49 -9.41 11.11
N ALA A 16 -21.94 -10.04 12.15
CA ALA A 16 -21.13 -9.33 13.16
C ALA A 16 -19.89 -8.67 12.51
N ASN A 17 -19.22 -9.37 11.60
CA ASN A 17 -18.08 -8.80 10.87
C ASN A 17 -18.50 -7.63 9.98
N ILE A 18 -19.59 -7.76 9.22
CA ILE A 18 -20.09 -6.68 8.34
C ILE A 18 -20.51 -5.46 9.16
N THR A 19 -21.25 -5.65 10.24
CA THR A 19 -21.76 -4.56 11.09
C THR A 19 -20.66 -3.84 11.88
N ALA A 20 -19.52 -4.51 12.12
CA ALA A 20 -18.34 -3.90 12.74
C ALA A 20 -17.55 -2.98 11.79
N ILE A 21 -17.82 -2.99 10.48
CA ILE A 21 -17.12 -2.15 9.49
C ILE A 21 -17.50 -0.68 9.70
N THR A 22 -16.51 0.13 10.06
CA THR A 22 -16.65 1.57 10.26
C THR A 22 -16.16 2.39 9.07
N ASN A 23 -15.16 1.88 8.33
CA ASN A 23 -14.62 2.53 7.15
C ASN A 23 -15.21 1.87 5.91
N ARG A 24 -15.96 2.63 5.11
CA ARG A 24 -16.67 2.10 3.94
C ARG A 24 -15.97 2.60 2.68
N PRO A 25 -15.26 1.73 1.92
CA PRO A 25 -14.55 2.15 0.72
C PRO A 25 -15.52 2.56 -0.39
N ASP A 26 -15.07 3.50 -1.23
CA ASP A 26 -15.84 3.96 -2.40
C ASP A 26 -16.09 2.78 -3.35
N GLY A 27 -17.32 2.69 -3.87
CA GLY A 27 -17.72 1.61 -4.79
C GLY A 27 -18.13 0.29 -4.13
N TRP A 28 -17.99 0.14 -2.80
CA TRP A 28 -18.44 -1.07 -2.11
C TRP A 28 -19.97 -1.20 -2.09
N LEU A 29 -20.65 -0.10 -1.75
CA LEU A 29 -22.11 0.02 -1.80
C LEU A 29 -22.50 1.06 -2.87
N PRO A 30 -23.65 0.89 -3.53
CA PRO A 30 -24.63 -0.19 -3.34
C PRO A 30 -24.20 -1.53 -3.95
N HIS A 31 -24.47 -2.65 -3.27
CA HIS A 31 -24.04 -4.00 -3.70
C HIS A 31 -25.23 -4.90 -4.04
N THR A 32 -25.11 -5.75 -5.08
CA THR A 32 -26.20 -6.67 -5.45
C THR A 32 -26.28 -7.83 -4.46
N VAL A 33 -27.47 -8.11 -3.93
CA VAL A 33 -27.73 -9.23 -3.00
C VAL A 33 -29.04 -9.94 -3.36
N PHE A 34 -29.22 -11.16 -2.86
CA PHE A 34 -30.47 -11.91 -3.00
C PHE A 34 -31.05 -12.27 -1.64
N VAL A 35 -32.36 -12.11 -1.52
CA VAL A 35 -33.15 -12.49 -0.35
C VAL A 35 -34.07 -13.63 -0.74
N GLU A 36 -34.17 -14.65 0.11
CA GLU A 36 -35.14 -15.73 -0.06
C GLU A 36 -36.47 -15.28 0.54
N GLU A 37 -37.48 -15.10 -0.32
CA GLU A 37 -38.83 -14.70 0.06
C GLU A 37 -39.81 -15.79 -0.34
N GLU A 38 -40.99 -15.84 0.29
CA GLU A 38 -42.05 -16.76 -0.09
C GLU A 38 -43.00 -16.06 -1.06
N ASP A 39 -43.14 -16.58 -2.28
CA ASP A 39 -44.19 -16.11 -3.20
C ASP A 39 -45.53 -16.74 -2.79
N GLU A 40 -46.58 -15.93 -2.69
CA GLU A 40 -47.93 -16.40 -2.40
C GLU A 40 -48.47 -17.16 -3.62
N ASP A 41 -48.24 -18.47 -3.65
CA ASP A 41 -48.97 -19.33 -4.55
C ASP A 41 -50.46 -19.38 -4.13
N ARG A 42 -51.34 -19.72 -5.09
CA ARG A 42 -52.79 -19.86 -4.82
C ARG A 42 -53.11 -21.00 -3.82
N SER A 43 -52.11 -21.74 -3.34
CA SER A 43 -52.21 -22.84 -2.38
C SER A 43 -51.96 -22.40 -0.94
N GLY A 44 -51.38 -21.21 -0.70
CA GLY A 44 -50.90 -20.78 0.60
C GLY A 44 -49.67 -21.55 1.10
N ALA A 45 -48.98 -22.26 0.19
CA ALA A 45 -47.72 -22.93 0.46
C ALA A 45 -46.62 -22.14 -0.25
N GLY A 46 -46.06 -21.16 0.43
CA GLY A 46 -45.05 -20.26 -0.10
C GLY A 46 -43.92 -21.02 -0.81
N THR A 47 -43.73 -20.74 -2.10
CA THR A 47 -42.56 -21.29 -2.81
C THR A 47 -41.39 -20.33 -2.57
N PRO A 48 -40.22 -20.81 -2.09
CA PRO A 48 -39.08 -19.95 -1.89
C PRO A 48 -38.60 -19.40 -3.24
N VAL A 49 -38.55 -18.07 -3.34
CA VAL A 49 -38.07 -17.33 -4.50
C VAL A 49 -36.92 -16.42 -4.08
N TYR A 50 -35.83 -16.46 -4.85
CA TYR A 50 -34.72 -15.53 -4.65
C TYR A 50 -35.02 -14.22 -5.36
N LYS A 51 -35.30 -13.16 -4.59
CA LYS A 51 -35.53 -11.81 -5.10
C LYS A 51 -34.24 -11.00 -5.04
N LYS A 52 -33.95 -10.29 -6.13
CA LYS A 52 -32.72 -9.50 -6.33
C LYS A 52 -32.91 -8.08 -5.83
N TYR A 53 -32.01 -7.63 -4.95
CA TYR A 53 -31.96 -6.28 -4.40
C TYR A 53 -30.57 -5.65 -4.57
N GLN A 54 -30.49 -4.33 -4.36
CA GLN A 54 -29.24 -3.67 -4.02
C GLN A 54 -29.23 -3.31 -2.54
N LEU A 55 -28.24 -3.78 -1.79
CA LEU A 55 -27.97 -3.29 -0.44
C LEU A 55 -27.40 -1.88 -0.54
N ILE A 56 -28.12 -0.90 -0.01
CA ILE A 56 -27.76 0.52 -0.07
C ILE A 56 -26.97 0.94 1.17
N ASP A 57 -27.45 0.55 2.35
CA ASP A 57 -26.87 0.91 3.64
C ASP A 57 -27.26 -0.10 4.72
N PHE A 58 -26.53 -0.14 5.82
CA PHE A 58 -26.83 -0.92 7.02
C PHE A 58 -26.34 -0.21 8.29
N LYS A 59 -26.93 -0.57 9.42
CA LYS A 59 -26.59 -0.03 10.75
C LYS A 59 -25.88 -1.09 11.61
N PRO A 60 -25.22 -0.68 12.71
CA PRO A 60 -24.53 -1.61 13.61
C PRO A 60 -25.44 -2.66 14.25
N ASP A 61 -26.75 -2.43 14.33
CA ASP A 61 -27.73 -3.39 14.84
C ASP A 61 -28.18 -4.44 13.80
N GLY A 62 -27.68 -4.35 12.56
CA GLY A 62 -28.02 -5.25 11.46
C GLY A 62 -29.23 -4.82 10.63
N SER A 63 -29.93 -3.75 11.00
CA SER A 63 -30.97 -3.15 10.15
C SER A 63 -30.34 -2.60 8.86
N CYS A 64 -31.01 -2.77 7.73
CA CYS A 64 -30.49 -2.40 6.42
C CYS A 64 -31.53 -1.80 5.49
N THR A 65 -31.05 -1.13 4.45
CA THR A 65 -31.88 -0.60 3.35
C THR A 65 -31.61 -1.39 2.07
N LEU A 66 -32.65 -2.03 1.55
CA LEU A 66 -32.62 -2.77 0.30
C LEU A 66 -33.40 -2.02 -0.78
N ARG A 67 -32.78 -1.78 -1.93
CA ARG A 67 -33.45 -1.23 -3.10
C ARG A 67 -33.92 -2.36 -4.01
N ASP A 68 -35.21 -2.41 -4.29
CA ASP A 68 -35.78 -3.35 -5.25
C ASP A 68 -35.27 -2.99 -6.67
N THR A 69 -34.66 -3.96 -7.35
CA THR A 69 -34.07 -3.73 -8.68
C THR A 69 -35.09 -3.60 -9.81
N LYS A 70 -36.35 -3.97 -9.58
CA LYS A 70 -37.46 -3.86 -10.53
C LYS A 70 -38.24 -2.56 -10.32
N THR A 71 -38.60 -2.23 -9.07
CA THR A 71 -39.43 -1.05 -8.76
C THR A 71 -38.57 0.19 -8.47
N GLY A 72 -37.33 0.02 -8.01
CA GLY A 72 -36.45 1.10 -7.59
C GLY A 72 -36.77 1.64 -6.18
N GLU A 73 -37.71 1.01 -5.46
CA GLU A 73 -38.13 1.43 -4.12
C GLU A 73 -37.11 0.99 -3.06
N ASP A 74 -36.89 1.85 -2.06
CA ASP A 74 -36.00 1.60 -0.93
C ASP A 74 -36.80 1.08 0.27
N GLU A 75 -36.57 -0.17 0.63
CA GLU A 75 -37.13 -0.84 1.81
C GLU A 75 -36.16 -0.67 2.97
N THR A 76 -36.55 0.11 3.99
CA THR A 76 -35.66 0.54 5.09
C THR A 76 -35.86 -0.24 6.39
N ASP A 77 -36.83 -1.14 6.42
CA ASP A 77 -37.24 -1.99 7.54
C ASP A 77 -36.74 -3.43 7.41
N ARG A 78 -35.71 -3.64 6.58
CA ARG A 78 -35.08 -4.95 6.33
C ARG A 78 -33.94 -5.21 7.31
N HIS A 79 -33.52 -6.48 7.41
CA HIS A 79 -32.40 -6.90 8.21
C HIS A 79 -31.40 -7.76 7.42
N LEU A 80 -30.09 -7.63 7.71
CA LEU A 80 -29.04 -8.39 7.02
C LEU A 80 -29.22 -9.91 7.10
N SER A 81 -29.88 -10.42 8.14
CA SER A 81 -30.17 -11.86 8.29
C SER A 81 -31.17 -12.41 7.27
N GLU A 82 -31.91 -11.55 6.58
CA GLU A 82 -32.81 -11.96 5.50
C GLU A 82 -32.04 -12.22 4.20
N ILE A 83 -30.86 -11.63 4.05
CA ILE A 83 -29.99 -11.83 2.89
C ILE A 83 -29.41 -13.24 2.94
N ASN A 84 -29.43 -13.93 1.81
CA ASN A 84 -28.81 -15.24 1.67
C ASN A 84 -27.32 -15.17 2.04
N ILE A 85 -26.85 -16.13 2.84
CA ILE A 85 -25.50 -16.11 3.43
C ILE A 85 -24.38 -16.02 2.39
N ASP A 86 -24.54 -16.63 1.22
CA ASP A 86 -23.52 -16.59 0.16
C ASP A 86 -23.32 -15.16 -0.36
N TRP A 87 -24.39 -14.35 -0.35
CA TRP A 87 -24.34 -12.94 -0.73
C TRP A 87 -23.76 -12.05 0.37
N LEU A 88 -23.97 -12.40 1.65
CA LEU A 88 -23.27 -11.74 2.75
C LEU A 88 -21.76 -12.03 2.70
N MET A 89 -21.38 -13.27 2.42
CA MET A 89 -19.98 -13.67 2.22
C MET A 89 -19.37 -12.95 1.00
N THR A 90 -20.10 -12.86 -0.11
CA THR A 90 -19.66 -12.13 -1.31
C THR A 90 -19.46 -10.64 -1.03
N LEU A 91 -20.39 -10.01 -0.32
CA LEU A 91 -20.31 -8.61 0.09
C LEU A 91 -19.07 -8.35 0.96
N TYR A 92 -18.85 -9.22 1.95
CA TYR A 92 -17.72 -9.09 2.88
C TYR A 92 -16.38 -9.39 2.20
N GLY A 93 -16.32 -10.40 1.33
CA GLY A 93 -15.13 -10.67 0.51
C GLY A 93 -14.79 -9.48 -0.38
N TYR A 94 -15.78 -8.88 -1.03
CA TYR A 94 -15.54 -7.69 -1.85
C TYR A 94 -15.09 -6.48 -1.03
N TYR A 95 -15.58 -6.32 0.20
CA TYR A 95 -15.04 -5.34 1.13
C TYR A 95 -13.57 -5.60 1.44
N GLN A 96 -13.20 -6.85 1.69
CA GLN A 96 -11.81 -7.23 1.95
C GLN A 96 -10.93 -6.91 0.75
N ASP A 97 -11.35 -7.27 -0.47
CA ASP A 97 -10.60 -6.96 -1.69
C ASP A 97 -10.38 -5.44 -1.85
N LEU A 98 -11.43 -4.63 -1.66
CA LEU A 98 -11.32 -3.16 -1.72
C LEU A 98 -10.47 -2.58 -0.59
N SER A 99 -10.52 -3.21 0.59
CA SER A 99 -9.74 -2.79 1.75
C SER A 99 -8.27 -3.18 1.60
N GLU A 100 -7.97 -4.34 1.02
CA GLU A 100 -6.63 -4.81 0.68
C GLU A 100 -6.04 -4.01 -0.48
N GLU A 101 -6.82 -3.66 -1.50
CA GLU A 101 -6.39 -2.77 -2.58
C GLU A 101 -6.12 -1.37 -2.04
N ARG A 102 -6.98 -0.86 -1.15
CA ARG A 102 -6.76 0.44 -0.49
C ARG A 102 -5.62 0.39 0.51
N GLU A 103 -5.45 -0.70 1.24
CA GLU A 103 -4.28 -0.93 2.08
C GLU A 103 -3.04 -1.02 1.22
N ALA A 104 -3.01 -1.75 0.09
CA ALA A 104 -1.90 -1.79 -0.87
C ALA A 104 -1.59 -0.43 -1.50
N LEU A 105 -2.60 0.40 -1.73
CA LEU A 105 -2.45 1.79 -2.17
C LEU A 105 -1.99 2.72 -1.04
N ASN A 106 -2.34 2.43 0.21
CA ASN A 106 -1.92 3.19 1.40
C ASN A 106 -0.57 2.71 1.96
N THR A 107 -0.19 1.46 1.68
CA THR A 107 1.10 0.83 1.89
C THR A 107 1.92 0.86 0.60
N ASP A 108 1.63 1.84 -0.28
CA ASP A 108 2.22 1.97 -1.61
C ASP A 108 3.70 1.55 -1.62
N PRO A 109 3.99 0.35 -2.14
CA PRO A 109 5.34 -0.16 -2.23
C PRO A 109 6.11 0.46 -3.40
N TYR A 110 5.55 1.42 -4.14
CA TYR A 110 6.29 2.24 -5.11
C TYR A 110 7.31 3.20 -4.48
N ASN A 111 7.58 3.13 -3.17
CA ASN A 111 8.78 3.73 -2.60
C ASN A 111 9.75 2.76 -1.89
N ASN A 112 9.50 1.44 -1.90
CA ASN A 112 10.56 0.49 -1.60
C ASN A 112 10.94 -0.32 -2.85
N PRO A 113 11.89 0.18 -3.67
CA PRO A 113 12.33 -0.47 -4.91
C PRO A 113 12.90 -1.89 -4.71
N LEU A 114 13.01 -2.37 -3.47
CA LEU A 114 13.52 -3.69 -3.13
C LEU A 114 12.46 -4.77 -2.93
N GLU A 115 11.19 -4.46 -2.70
CA GLU A 115 10.23 -5.46 -2.19
C GLU A 115 10.09 -6.65 -3.14
N HIS A 116 9.92 -6.37 -4.44
CA HIS A 116 9.81 -7.40 -5.47
C HIS A 116 11.07 -8.27 -5.55
N SER A 117 12.26 -7.65 -5.48
CA SER A 117 13.55 -8.34 -5.48
C SER A 117 13.74 -9.22 -4.23
N LEU A 118 13.35 -8.74 -3.05
CA LEU A 118 13.45 -9.48 -1.80
C LEU A 118 12.51 -10.70 -1.77
N ARG A 119 11.31 -10.57 -2.36
CA ARG A 119 10.33 -11.67 -2.47
C ARG A 119 10.84 -12.78 -3.39
N LEU A 120 11.42 -12.40 -4.53
CA LEU A 120 12.10 -13.33 -5.45
C LEU A 120 13.29 -14.04 -4.79
N LEU A 121 14.11 -13.32 -4.02
CA LEU A 121 15.21 -13.93 -3.27
C LEU A 121 14.71 -14.96 -2.24
N LEU A 122 13.64 -14.64 -1.51
CA LEU A 122 13.06 -15.53 -0.51
C LEU A 122 12.51 -16.82 -1.15
N ASP A 123 11.80 -16.68 -2.28
CA ASP A 123 11.26 -17.81 -3.03
C ASP A 123 12.38 -18.73 -3.55
N VAL A 124 13.49 -18.15 -4.04
CA VAL A 124 14.63 -18.95 -4.51
C VAL A 124 15.41 -19.58 -3.36
N ALA A 125 15.60 -18.87 -2.24
CA ALA A 125 16.25 -19.42 -1.05
C ALA A 125 15.49 -20.65 -0.50
N CYS A 126 14.16 -20.66 -0.61
CA CYS A 126 13.32 -21.80 -0.22
C CYS A 126 13.48 -23.03 -1.14
N LEU A 127 14.05 -22.87 -2.33
CA LEU A 127 14.22 -23.94 -3.32
C LEU A 127 15.59 -24.64 -3.26
N GLU A 128 16.46 -24.26 -2.31
CA GLU A 128 17.82 -24.81 -2.14
C GLU A 128 18.63 -24.89 -3.45
N ILE A 129 18.45 -23.91 -4.34
CA ILE A 129 19.06 -23.93 -5.68
C ILE A 129 20.58 -23.71 -5.56
N THR A 130 21.35 -24.74 -5.89
CA THR A 130 22.80 -24.65 -6.00
C THR A 130 23.22 -23.63 -7.07
N ARG A 131 24.18 -22.75 -6.73
CA ARG A 131 24.74 -21.69 -7.59
C ARG A 131 23.81 -20.53 -7.94
N PHE A 132 22.80 -20.27 -7.10
CA PHE A 132 21.90 -19.12 -7.27
C PHE A 132 22.62 -17.76 -7.36
N GLU A 133 23.78 -17.62 -6.70
CA GLU A 133 24.64 -16.43 -6.75
C GLU A 133 25.12 -16.07 -8.18
N GLU A 134 25.06 -17.02 -9.13
CA GLU A 134 25.41 -16.79 -10.54
C GLU A 134 24.21 -16.39 -11.41
N SER A 135 23.01 -16.31 -10.83
CA SER A 135 21.79 -16.00 -11.56
C SER A 135 21.61 -14.50 -11.80
N GLU A 136 20.93 -14.18 -12.91
CA GLU A 136 20.56 -12.80 -13.24
C GLU A 136 19.67 -12.17 -12.16
N THR A 137 18.80 -12.97 -11.54
CA THR A 137 17.96 -12.54 -10.41
C THR A 137 18.81 -12.10 -9.21
N TYR A 138 19.84 -12.86 -8.85
CA TYR A 138 20.75 -12.48 -7.78
C TYR A 138 21.45 -11.16 -8.07
N ASN A 139 21.97 -10.97 -9.29
CA ASN A 139 22.61 -9.72 -9.71
C ASN A 139 21.66 -8.52 -9.65
N GLN A 140 20.41 -8.70 -10.08
CA GLN A 140 19.39 -7.66 -10.01
C GLN A 140 19.06 -7.29 -8.56
N CYS A 141 19.03 -8.26 -7.65
CA CYS A 141 18.77 -8.01 -6.24
C CYS A 141 19.95 -7.33 -5.53
N VAL A 142 21.18 -7.72 -5.82
CA VAL A 142 22.40 -7.04 -5.30
C VAL A 142 22.43 -5.59 -5.79
N LYS A 143 22.13 -5.35 -7.07
CA LYS A 143 22.07 -4.00 -7.64
C LYS A 143 20.96 -3.16 -7.00
N ALA A 144 19.81 -3.77 -6.73
CA ALA A 144 18.72 -3.12 -6.03
C ALA A 144 19.13 -2.74 -4.61
N LEU A 145 19.70 -3.68 -3.83
CA LEU A 145 20.19 -3.44 -2.46
C LEU A 145 21.22 -2.31 -2.40
N ALA A 146 22.17 -2.27 -3.33
CA ALA A 146 23.14 -1.18 -3.45
C ALA A 146 22.51 0.19 -3.76
N SER A 147 21.30 0.21 -4.34
CA SER A 147 20.54 1.44 -4.60
C SER A 147 19.65 1.89 -3.43
N SER A 148 19.54 1.07 -2.38
CA SER A 148 18.74 1.34 -1.17
C SER A 148 19.54 1.88 0.01
N GLU A 149 20.86 2.06 -0.14
CA GLU A 149 21.64 2.78 0.85
C GLU A 149 20.98 4.17 1.02
N GLU A 150 20.49 4.44 2.23
CA GLU A 150 19.88 5.72 2.55
C GLU A 150 20.91 6.81 2.28
N LYS A 151 20.73 7.54 1.17
CA LYS A 151 21.64 8.61 0.77
C LYS A 151 21.77 9.62 1.90
N GLU A 152 22.93 9.64 2.53
CA GLU A 152 23.21 10.48 3.67
C GLU A 152 23.42 11.93 3.20
N LEU A 153 22.96 12.89 4.01
CA LEU A 153 23.15 14.29 3.70
C LEU A 153 24.62 14.66 3.89
N SER A 154 25.30 14.96 2.79
CA SER A 154 26.71 15.36 2.77
C SER A 154 26.88 16.83 2.35
N VAL A 155 27.96 17.46 2.80
CA VAL A 155 28.37 18.82 2.44
C VAL A 155 29.54 18.74 1.46
N PHE A 156 29.36 19.31 0.28
CA PHE A 156 30.42 19.43 -0.72
C PHE A 156 30.97 20.86 -0.73
N LEU A 157 32.28 20.98 -0.56
CA LEU A 157 33.05 22.20 -0.73
C LEU A 157 33.75 22.13 -2.07
N TYR A 158 33.38 22.98 -3.02
CA TYR A 158 33.91 22.91 -4.39
C TYR A 158 34.55 24.25 -4.81
N PRO A 159 35.69 24.25 -5.52
CA PRO A 159 36.52 25.44 -5.69
C PRO A 159 35.87 26.55 -6.50
N LEU A 160 36.05 27.80 -6.08
CA LEU A 160 35.55 28.98 -6.79
C LEU A 160 36.13 29.12 -8.21
N ASP A 161 37.39 28.73 -8.38
CA ASP A 161 38.12 28.91 -9.64
C ASP A 161 37.76 27.86 -10.70
N CYS A 162 37.22 26.72 -10.28
CA CYS A 162 36.90 25.60 -11.16
C CYS A 162 35.40 25.51 -11.48
N PHE A 163 34.54 26.11 -10.65
CA PHE A 163 33.09 25.95 -10.75
C PHE A 163 32.34 27.27 -10.61
N GLU A 164 31.27 27.38 -11.39
CA GLU A 164 30.26 28.39 -11.15
C GLU A 164 29.41 28.04 -9.91
N ARG A 165 28.89 29.07 -9.24
CA ARG A 165 28.03 28.91 -8.05
C ARG A 165 26.80 28.02 -8.30
N ASN A 166 26.32 27.95 -9.54
CA ASN A 166 25.15 27.17 -9.98
C ASN A 166 25.52 25.79 -10.56
N ALA A 167 26.77 25.31 -10.39
CA ALA A 167 27.17 23.96 -10.78
C ALA A 167 26.17 22.90 -10.26
N THR A 168 25.90 21.91 -11.10
CA THR A 168 24.93 20.84 -10.81
C THR A 168 25.51 19.82 -9.83
N ASN A 169 24.64 19.14 -9.08
CA ASN A 169 25.07 18.09 -8.16
C ASN A 169 25.90 17.00 -8.87
N LYS A 170 25.57 16.68 -10.12
CA LYS A 170 26.28 15.66 -10.91
C LYS A 170 27.72 16.08 -11.21
N GLU A 171 27.94 17.34 -11.58
CA GLU A 171 29.28 17.86 -11.88
C GLU A 171 30.16 17.91 -10.64
N ILE A 172 29.61 18.36 -9.51
CA ILE A 172 30.33 18.44 -8.22
C ILE A 172 30.70 17.04 -7.72
N ILE A 173 29.76 16.09 -7.77
CA ILE A 173 30.02 14.70 -7.37
C ILE A 173 31.06 14.07 -8.29
N TYR A 174 30.93 14.25 -9.61
CA TYR A 174 31.88 13.69 -10.56
C TYR A 174 33.30 14.19 -10.32
N ASP A 175 33.46 15.50 -10.05
CA ASP A 175 34.75 16.08 -9.72
C ASP A 175 35.39 15.43 -8.49
N TRP A 176 34.62 15.32 -7.40
CA TRP A 176 35.03 14.66 -6.18
C TRP A 176 35.40 13.18 -6.40
N GLU A 177 34.59 12.42 -7.16
CA GLU A 177 34.86 11.00 -7.48
C GLU A 177 36.03 10.81 -8.44
N SER A 178 36.29 11.78 -9.30
CA SER A 178 37.35 11.71 -10.31
C SER A 178 38.74 11.98 -9.73
N GLU A 179 38.83 12.43 -8.47
CA GLU A 179 40.07 12.74 -7.74
C GLU A 179 41.07 13.58 -8.56
N VAL A 180 40.57 14.52 -9.37
CA VAL A 180 41.44 15.39 -10.17
C VAL A 180 42.28 16.26 -9.24
N GLU A 181 43.60 16.20 -9.40
CA GLU A 181 44.53 17.01 -8.61
C GLU A 181 44.48 18.49 -9.04
N TYR A 182 43.67 19.25 -8.31
CA TYR A 182 43.76 20.71 -8.28
C TYR A 182 44.61 21.17 -7.09
N GLU A 183 45.12 22.40 -7.15
CA GLU A 183 45.74 23.05 -5.97
C GLU A 183 44.74 23.14 -4.81
N ILE A 184 43.45 23.27 -5.13
CA ILE A 184 42.34 23.28 -4.19
C ILE A 184 41.30 22.27 -4.69
N PRO A 185 41.18 21.08 -4.07
CA PRO A 185 40.27 20.03 -4.53
C PRO A 185 38.86 20.20 -3.97
N THR A 186 37.88 19.57 -4.63
CA THR A 186 36.55 19.39 -4.06
C THR A 186 36.60 18.45 -2.86
N ARG A 187 36.00 18.86 -1.74
CA ARG A 187 35.95 18.09 -0.48
C ARG A 187 34.51 17.66 -0.18
N LYS A 188 34.36 16.46 0.37
CA LYS A 188 33.10 15.95 0.94
C LYS A 188 33.25 15.87 2.46
N LEU A 189 32.31 16.47 3.18
CA LEU A 189 32.23 16.49 4.63
C LEU A 189 30.83 16.06 5.07
N THR A 190 30.71 15.61 6.31
CA THR A 190 29.41 15.54 7.00
C THR A 190 28.97 16.93 7.48
N PRO A 191 27.66 17.14 7.74
CA PRO A 191 27.19 18.41 8.32
C PRO A 191 27.87 18.78 9.64
N ASP A 192 28.20 17.78 10.47
CA ASP A 192 28.86 17.99 11.76
C ASP A 192 30.34 18.37 11.58
N GLU A 193 31.07 17.73 10.66
CA GLU A 193 32.45 18.13 10.33
C GLU A 193 32.51 19.54 9.76
N PHE A 194 31.58 19.89 8.87
CA PHE A 194 31.50 21.25 8.33
C PHE A 194 31.17 22.28 9.42
N ALA A 195 30.27 21.95 10.35
CA ALA A 195 29.96 22.81 11.49
C ALA A 195 31.18 22.99 12.40
N ALA A 196 31.95 21.93 12.66
CA ALA A 196 33.21 22.02 13.40
C ALA A 196 34.21 22.94 12.68
N GLU A 197 34.41 22.78 11.36
CA GLU A 197 35.32 23.63 10.58
C GLU A 197 34.91 25.11 10.63
N CYS A 198 33.60 25.41 10.60
CA CYS A 198 33.10 26.77 10.74
C CYS A 198 33.33 27.36 12.14
N ASN A 199 33.16 26.56 13.19
CA ASN A 199 33.22 27.02 14.58
C ASN A 199 34.66 27.07 15.12
N ASP A 200 35.52 26.15 14.70
CA ASP A 200 36.83 25.93 15.29
C ASP A 200 37.99 26.43 14.42
N GLU A 201 37.87 26.33 13.08
CA GLU A 201 38.99 26.58 12.15
C GLU A 201 38.82 27.82 11.25
N MET A 202 37.68 28.52 11.35
CA MET A 202 37.25 29.59 10.43
C MET A 202 37.14 29.12 8.98
N PHE A 203 35.91 28.94 8.52
CA PHE A 203 35.64 28.47 7.16
C PHE A 203 36.22 29.38 6.08
N ALA A 204 36.94 28.79 5.12
CA ALA A 204 37.59 29.48 4.01
C ALA A 204 36.58 29.86 2.91
N ASP A 205 35.72 30.84 3.21
CA ASP A 205 34.61 31.31 2.37
C ASP A 205 35.04 31.99 1.05
N GLN A 206 36.32 32.34 0.92
CA GLN A 206 36.86 32.95 -0.30
C GLN A 206 37.35 31.95 -1.34
N VAL A 207 37.35 30.66 -1.02
CA VAL A 207 37.95 29.62 -1.87
C VAL A 207 36.97 28.51 -2.23
N TYR A 208 35.91 28.32 -1.43
CA TYR A 208 34.91 27.30 -1.67
C TYR A 208 33.49 27.82 -1.81
N TRP A 209 32.78 27.25 -2.78
CA TRP A 209 31.34 27.18 -2.76
C TRP A 209 30.88 26.00 -1.91
N VAL A 210 29.67 26.08 -1.35
CA VAL A 210 29.11 25.06 -0.46
C VAL A 210 27.79 24.53 -1.03
N ARG A 211 27.62 23.21 -1.06
CA ARG A 211 26.35 22.54 -1.42
C ARG A 211 26.05 21.36 -0.50
N PHE A 212 24.82 21.29 -0.02
CA PHE A 212 24.30 20.10 0.68
C PHE A 212 23.64 19.18 -0.33
N ILE A 213 24.07 17.92 -0.37
CA ILE A 213 23.59 16.92 -1.33
C ILE A 213 23.31 15.62 -0.56
N LYS A 214 22.12 15.03 -0.77
CA LYS A 214 21.87 13.65 -0.35
C LYS A 214 22.61 12.73 -1.33
N TYR A 215 23.72 12.17 -0.88
CA TYR A 215 24.63 11.36 -1.65
C TYR A 215 24.60 9.93 -1.12
#